data_AF-A0A915DMG5-F1
#
_entry.id   AF-A0A915DMG5-F1
#
_cell.length_a   1.000
_cell.length_b   1.000
_cell.length_c   1.000
_cell.angle_alpha   90.00
_cell.angle_beta   90.00
_cell.angle_gamma   90.00
#
_symmetry.space_group_name_H-M   'P 1'
#
loop_
_entity.id
_entity.type
_entity.pdbx_description
1 polymer ?
#
loop_
_entity_poly.entity_id
_entity_poly.type
_entity_poly.pdbx_seq_one_letter_code
_entity_poly.pdbx_strand_id
1 'polypeptide(L)'
;MNEEQVANKFGVHILIIDSTSQTQFFRSMQKTVYLLREEYGAIPFYYLNKVALNSHNNAHALFMGKHAEHVLSSPLNEKPIMADEGWTDCKCIYY
;
A
#
# COMPACT_ATOMS: atom_id res chain seq x y z
N MET A 1 35.77 1.85 -11.82
CA MET A 1 34.76 2.25 -10.82
C MET A 1 35.31 1.82 -9.47
N ASN A 2 35.64 2.75 -8.58
CA ASN A 2 36.34 2.43 -7.33
C ASN A 2 35.40 1.74 -6.34
N GLU A 3 35.90 0.73 -5.62
CA GLU A 3 35.14 -0.12 -4.69
C GLU A 3 34.41 0.68 -3.60
N GLU A 4 34.96 1.83 -3.21
CA GLU A 4 34.38 2.74 -2.23
C GLU A 4 33.06 3.39 -2.68
N GLN A 5 32.82 3.54 -3.98
CA GLN A 5 31.54 4.04 -4.51
C GLN A 5 30.47 2.95 -4.61
N VAL A 6 30.86 1.67 -4.62
CA VAL A 6 29.93 0.53 -4.56
C VAL A 6 29.41 0.34 -3.12
N ALA A 7 30.24 0.67 -2.12
CA ALA A 7 29.91 0.55 -0.71
C ALA A 7 28.77 1.46 -0.23
N ASN A 8 28.51 2.57 -0.93
CA ASN A 8 27.48 3.54 -0.56
C ASN A 8 26.23 3.49 -1.45
N LYS A 9 25.86 2.28 -1.90
CA LYS A 9 24.64 2.06 -2.67
C LYS A 9 23.53 1.60 -1.74
N PHE A 10 22.61 2.50 -1.41
CA PHE A 10 21.42 2.15 -0.65
C PHE A 10 20.55 1.17 -1.47
N GLY A 11 20.34 -0.02 -0.91
CA GLY A 11 19.35 -0.98 -1.40
C GLY A 11 18.03 -0.77 -0.68
N VAL A 12 16.95 -0.58 -1.44
CA VAL A 12 15.60 -0.52 -0.86
C VAL A 12 14.93 -1.87 -1.07
N HIS A 13 14.51 -2.50 0.03
CA HIS A 13 13.72 -3.72 -0.01
C HIS A 13 12.26 -3.40 0.33
N ILE A 14 11.35 -3.76 -0.57
CA ILE A 14 9.92 -3.55 -0.38
C ILE A 14 9.28 -4.92 -0.13
N LEU A 15 8.66 -5.07 1.04
CA LEU A 15 7.90 -6.26 1.41
C LEU A 15 6.40 -5.94 1.29
N ILE A 16 5.70 -6.69 0.46
CA ILE A 16 4.25 -6.54 0.25
C ILE A 16 3.55 -7.76 0.85
N ILE A 17 2.63 -7.52 1.78
CA ILE A 17 1.80 -8.56 2.39
C ILE A 17 0.36 -8.31 1.96
N ASP A 18 -0.15 -9.16 1.09
CA ASP A 18 -1.49 -9.03 0.52
C ASP A 18 -2.55 -9.82 1.33
N SER A 19 -3.83 -9.46 1.10
CA SER A 19 -5.02 -10.13 1.64
C SER A 19 -5.19 -10.09 3.16
N THR A 20 -4.63 -9.08 3.83
CA THR A 20 -4.83 -8.84 5.27
C THR A 20 -5.16 -7.38 5.55
N SER A 21 -6.06 -7.14 6.51
CA SER A 21 -6.28 -5.79 7.02
C SER A 21 -5.21 -5.43 8.04
N GLN A 22 -4.99 -4.13 8.27
CA GLN A 22 -4.04 -3.67 9.29
C GLN A 22 -4.35 -4.27 10.67
N THR A 23 -5.62 -4.30 11.08
CA THR A 23 -6.04 -4.88 12.37
C THR A 23 -5.83 -6.39 12.43
N GLN A 24 -6.00 -7.10 11.32
CA GLN A 24 -5.74 -8.53 11.26
C GLN A 24 -4.24 -8.82 11.33
N PHE A 25 -3.42 -8.07 10.59
CA PHE A 25 -1.96 -8.17 10.63
C PHE A 25 -1.40 -7.97 12.04
N PHE A 26 -1.83 -6.94 12.76
CA PHE A 26 -1.37 -6.70 14.14
C PHE A 26 -1.73 -7.84 15.11
N ARG A 27 -2.87 -8.51 14.89
CA ARG A 27 -3.33 -9.60 15.77
C ARG A 27 -2.72 -10.95 15.41
N SER A 28 -2.57 -11.27 14.13
CA SER A 28 -2.07 -12.59 13.69
C SER A 28 -0.55 -12.66 13.62
N MET A 29 0.14 -11.53 13.40
CA MET A 29 1.59 -11.47 13.18
C MET A 29 2.32 -10.64 14.25
N GLN A 30 1.95 -10.82 15.52
CA GLN A 30 2.51 -10.05 16.64
C GLN A 30 4.04 -10.10 16.72
N LYS A 31 4.64 -11.26 16.44
CA LYS A 31 6.11 -11.43 16.43
C LYS A 31 6.78 -10.59 15.34
N THR A 32 6.18 -10.56 14.15
CA THR A 32 6.67 -9.76 13.02
C THR A 32 6.57 -8.27 13.34
N VAL A 33 5.45 -7.85 13.94
CA VAL A 33 5.26 -6.45 14.38
C VAL A 33 6.32 -6.06 15.40
N TYR A 34 6.58 -6.91 16.41
CA TYR A 34 7.61 -6.67 17.41
C TYR A 34 8.98 -6.52 16.77
N LEU A 35 9.37 -7.47 15.91
CA LEU A 35 10.62 -7.43 15.16
C LEU A 35 10.76 -6.11 14.38
N LEU A 36 9.75 -5.75 13.60
CA LEU A 36 9.80 -4.55 12.77
C LEU A 36 9.92 -3.28 13.62
N ARG A 37 9.14 -3.15 14.71
CA ARG A 37 9.09 -1.92 15.50
C ARG A 37 10.28 -1.77 16.44
N GLU A 38 10.61 -2.82 17.18
CA GLU A 38 11.58 -2.75 18.26
C GLU A 38 13.02 -2.98 17.76
N GLU A 39 13.22 -3.91 16.81
CA GLU A 39 14.58 -4.25 16.32
C GLU A 39 14.97 -3.43 15.09
N TYR A 40 14.01 -3.17 14.19
CA TYR A 40 14.25 -2.43 12.94
C TYR A 40 13.81 -0.97 12.99
N GLY A 41 13.24 -0.49 14.10
CA GLY A 41 12.81 0.89 14.27
C GLY A 41 11.70 1.33 13.29
N ALA A 42 10.87 0.39 12.81
CA ALA A 42 9.83 0.67 11.82
C ALA A 42 8.73 1.56 12.40
N ILE A 43 8.33 2.57 11.62
CA ILE A 43 7.25 3.49 11.97
C ILE A 43 5.95 3.00 11.32
N PRO A 44 4.92 2.62 12.10
CA PRO A 44 3.64 2.20 11.56
C PRO A 44 2.84 3.40 11.06
N PHE A 45 2.34 3.30 9.82
CA PHE A 45 1.37 4.25 9.28
C PHE A 45 -0.05 3.74 9.55
N TYR A 46 -0.65 4.21 10.64
CA TYR A 46 -2.03 3.85 10.97
C TYR A 46 -3.01 4.51 9.99
N TYR A 47 -4.08 3.78 9.68
CA TYR A 47 -5.16 4.28 8.80
C TYR A 47 -4.73 4.59 7.36
N LEU A 48 -3.56 4.11 6.93
CA LEU A 48 -3.20 4.12 5.52
C LEU A 48 -4.04 3.06 4.80
N ASN A 49 -5.10 3.51 4.17
CA ASN A 49 -6.07 2.64 3.52
C ASN A 49 -5.58 2.15 2.16
N LYS A 50 -6.10 0.99 1.76
CA LYS A 50 -6.02 0.53 0.37
C LYS A 50 -6.68 1.56 -0.53
N VAL A 51 -6.07 1.81 -1.68
CA VAL A 51 -6.58 2.72 -2.70
C VAL A 51 -7.31 1.98 -3.82
N ALA A 52 -7.42 0.66 -3.69
CA ALA A 52 -8.19 -0.15 -4.61
C ALA A 52 -8.71 -1.44 -3.97
N LEU A 53 -9.66 -2.11 -4.64
CA LEU A 53 -10.16 -3.44 -4.27
C LEU A 53 -9.14 -4.55 -4.55
N ASN A 54 -8.32 -4.38 -5.60
CA ASN A 54 -7.50 -5.45 -6.18
C ASN A 54 -6.02 -5.24 -5.83
N SER A 55 -5.24 -6.33 -5.73
CA SER A 55 -3.79 -6.26 -5.49
C SER A 55 -3.06 -5.53 -6.62
N HIS A 56 -3.48 -5.75 -7.87
CA HIS A 56 -2.90 -5.09 -9.05
C HIS A 56 -3.03 -3.56 -8.97
N ASN A 57 -4.23 -3.06 -8.70
CA ASN A 57 -4.51 -1.62 -8.63
C ASN A 57 -3.85 -0.96 -7.41
N ASN A 58 -3.77 -1.66 -6.27
CA ASN A 58 -3.03 -1.18 -5.10
C ASN A 58 -1.52 -1.10 -5.37
N ALA A 59 -0.95 -2.09 -6.05
CA ALA A 59 0.45 -2.06 -6.46
C ALA A 59 0.72 -0.93 -7.45
N HIS A 60 -0.18 -0.73 -8.43
CA HIS A 60 -0.08 0.36 -9.40
C HIS A 60 0.03 1.71 -8.70
N ALA A 61 -0.86 1.98 -7.75
CA ALA A 61 -0.84 3.23 -7.00
C ALA A 61 0.40 3.39 -6.11
N LEU A 62 0.87 2.30 -5.48
CA LEU A 62 2.09 2.33 -4.67
C LEU A 62 3.33 2.71 -5.49
N PHE A 63 3.48 2.14 -6.69
CA PHE A 63 4.68 2.32 -7.51
C PHE A 63 4.61 3.53 -8.45
N MET A 64 3.43 3.88 -8.94
CA MET A 64 3.24 4.96 -9.92
C MET A 64 2.67 6.23 -9.31
N GLY A 65 2.14 6.18 -8.08
CA GLY A 65 1.49 7.33 -7.44
C GLY A 65 0.19 7.76 -8.11
N LYS A 66 -0.49 6.83 -8.81
CA LYS A 66 -1.71 7.09 -9.59
C LYS A 66 -2.82 6.09 -9.31
N HIS A 67 -4.06 6.57 -9.25
CA HIS A 67 -5.24 5.74 -9.07
C HIS A 67 -5.69 5.09 -10.38
N ALA A 68 -5.79 3.77 -10.39
CA ALA A 68 -6.29 2.99 -11.52
C ALA A 68 -7.82 2.75 -11.49
N GLU A 69 -8.49 3.01 -10.35
CA GLU A 69 -9.93 2.85 -10.18
C GLU A 69 -10.55 3.99 -9.38
N HIS A 70 -11.87 4.12 -9.48
CA HIS A 70 -12.63 5.06 -8.65
C HIS A 70 -12.69 4.56 -7.21
N VAL A 71 -12.38 5.44 -6.26
CA VAL A 71 -12.36 5.10 -4.83
C VAL A 71 -13.33 6.01 -4.10
N LEU A 72 -14.13 5.47 -3.19
CA LEU A 72 -14.92 6.30 -2.29
C LEU A 72 -13.98 7.08 -1.36
N SER A 73 -14.13 8.41 -1.28
CA SER A 73 -13.34 9.23 -0.35
C SER A 73 -13.64 8.89 1.11
N SER A 74 -14.85 8.41 1.38
CA SER A 74 -15.35 8.12 2.71
C SER A 74 -16.37 6.96 2.67
N PRO A 75 -16.45 6.14 3.74
CA PRO A 75 -17.52 5.17 3.94
C PRO A 75 -18.92 5.81 4.01
N LEU A 76 -19.01 7.12 4.21
CA LEU A 76 -20.27 7.88 4.35
C LEU A 76 -20.88 8.30 3.01
N ASN A 77 -20.54 7.60 1.92
CA ASN A 77 -21.13 7.79 0.59
C ASN A 77 -20.88 9.20 0.01
N GLU A 78 -19.66 9.69 0.19
CA GLU A 78 -19.18 10.91 -0.44
C GLU A 78 -18.82 10.69 -1.91
N LYS A 79 -18.60 11.80 -2.64
CA LYS A 79 -18.22 11.76 -4.06
C LYS A 79 -16.94 10.94 -4.24
N PRO A 80 -16.89 10.03 -5.22
CA PRO A 80 -15.71 9.22 -5.46
C PRO A 80 -14.54 10.09 -5.94
N ILE A 81 -13.34 9.71 -5.50
CA ILE A 81 -12.08 10.12 -6.10
C ILE A 81 -11.99 9.42 -7.45
N MET A 82 -11.79 10.22 -8.50
CA MET A 82 -11.76 9.69 -9.87
C MET A 82 -10.40 9.05 -10.17
N ALA A 83 -10.41 7.99 -10.97
CA ALA A 83 -9.18 7.38 -11.46
C ALA A 83 -8.39 8.40 -12.30
N ASP A 84 -7.06 8.42 -12.13
CA ASP A 84 -6.17 9.30 -12.90
C ASP A 84 -5.95 8.76 -14.32
N GLU A 85 -6.12 7.45 -14.51
CA GLU A 85 -5.94 6.76 -15.78
C GLU A 85 -7.20 5.98 -16.18
N GLY A 86 -7.45 5.91 -17.50
CA GLY A 86 -8.65 5.34 -18.11
C GLY A 86 -8.75 3.81 -18.06
N TRP A 87 -8.31 3.16 -16.98
CA TRP A 87 -8.52 1.72 -16.73
C TRP A 87 -9.99 1.47 -16.31
N THR A 88 -10.91 1.75 -17.22
CA THR A 88 -12.36 1.66 -17.00
C THR A 88 -12.93 0.28 -17.31
N ASP A 89 -12.39 -0.78 -16.70
CA ASP A 89 -12.99 -2.13 -16.84
C ASP A 89 -13.90 -2.51 -15.66
N CYS A 90 -13.93 -1.74 -14.58
CA CYS A 90 -14.88 -1.94 -13.50
C CYS A 90 -15.98 -0.88 -13.57
N LYS A 91 -17.15 -1.25 -14.11
CA LYS A 91 -18.42 -0.58 -13.80
C LYS A 91 -18.53 -0.53 -12.28
N CYS A 92 -18.49 0.66 -11.69
CA CYS A 92 -18.77 0.85 -10.28
C CYS A 92 -20.20 0.36 -10.01
N ILE A 93 -20.35 -0.86 -9.49
CA ILE A 93 -21.61 -1.32 -8.90
C ILE A 93 -21.65 -0.65 -7.53
N TYR A 94 -22.32 0.50 -7.48
CA TYR A 94 -22.73 1.11 -6.23
C TYR A 94 -23.81 0.20 -5.62
N TYR A 95 -23.49 -0.44 -4.49
CA TYR A 95 -24.48 -1.10 -3.62
C TYR A 95 -25.07 -0.09 -2.65
#